data_AF-A0A2U3KQV7-F1
#
_entry.id   AF-A0A2U3KQV7-F1
#
_cell.length_a   1.000
_cell.length_b   1.000
_cell.length_c   1.000
_cell.angle_alpha   90.00
_cell.angle_beta   90.00
_cell.angle_gamma   90.00
#
_symmetry.space_group_name_H-M   'P 1'
#
loop_
_entity.id
_entity.type
_entity.pdbx_description
1 polymer ?
#
loop_
_entity_poly.entity_id
_entity_poly.type
_entity_poly.pdbx_seq_one_letter_code
_entity_poly.pdbx_strand_id
1 'polypeptide(L)'
;MTAGATVTLNGGNLGTQCSGCQVQAYPQGSSTAQALTVASWTTTAISVKLPAGLTGLLTLKVIASGGATDTIGIMTVAASTITAAPASLAFAYTAGGTVPAAQSIQITNSGTGTLSWTAKASDSWLTVSAASGTAPSTLSVSVSPAGLAAGTYNGTVQISSTSASNSPLSVGVTLTVAAAPPALAVAPQTLSFQYTAGGAAPAAQNVSIANAGSGSLSWTASADSFWIGLSATSGSAPGTLTISVNPANLGAGTYTGSVSVTPADVTVSPVSLAVTLTVQGTQTAGTITSVGNGGSFQPAIASGAWISIFGTNLSQRTYTWQPSDFVKGALPTSLEGVSVTINGLPAYVEYISPTQINALAPDDATVGPVQVLVTTAQQASNTVTVQKGAFAPAMLTLDGKYVAALHADYSLVGAPNLLPGAVTTPAKPGETILLYGVGFGPTNPAQPSGQLVTTAAPLANAVQVTIGGQSALAVFSGLVQSGLYQFNVTVPNLPSGDAAVVATIGGVSSQTGVLVTVQQ
;
A
#
# COMPACT_ATOMS: atom_id res chain seq x y z
N MET A 1 22.05 -75.22 20.26
CA MET A 1 22.21 -74.33 21.44
C MET A 1 22.72 -72.98 20.97
N THR A 2 22.43 -71.89 21.68
CA THR A 2 22.91 -70.55 21.28
C THR A 2 24.31 -70.32 21.86
N ALA A 3 25.27 -69.89 21.04
CA ALA A 3 26.57 -69.46 21.52
C ALA A 3 26.40 -68.32 22.55
N GLY A 4 27.21 -68.29 23.61
CA GLY A 4 27.05 -67.33 24.71
C GLY A 4 26.12 -67.78 25.85
N ALA A 5 25.31 -68.83 25.64
CA ALA A 5 24.39 -69.34 26.65
C ALA A 5 25.09 -70.26 27.67
N THR A 6 24.45 -70.42 28.84
CA THR A 6 24.79 -71.47 29.79
C THR A 6 24.15 -72.79 29.35
N VAL A 7 24.94 -73.84 29.29
CA VAL A 7 24.51 -75.20 28.94
C VAL A 7 24.65 -76.09 30.15
N THR A 8 23.59 -76.82 30.48
CA THR A 8 23.60 -77.82 31.56
C THR A 8 23.72 -79.22 30.97
N LEU A 9 24.77 -79.92 31.37
CA LEU A 9 25.06 -81.32 31.08
C LEU A 9 24.49 -82.17 32.22
N ASN A 10 23.45 -82.96 31.95
CA ASN A 10 22.88 -83.85 32.96
C ASN A 10 23.49 -85.25 32.82
N GLY A 11 23.77 -85.90 33.95
CA GLY A 11 24.37 -87.24 33.98
C GLY A 11 24.26 -87.89 35.36
N GLY A 12 24.64 -89.16 35.47
CA GLY A 12 24.74 -89.85 36.75
C GLY A 12 26.18 -89.88 37.24
N ASN A 13 26.38 -89.79 38.57
CA ASN A 13 27.70 -89.92 39.20
C ASN A 13 28.76 -88.91 38.72
N LEU A 14 28.37 -87.67 38.41
CA LEU A 14 29.28 -86.59 37.97
C LEU A 14 30.17 -86.05 39.11
N GLY A 15 29.97 -86.53 40.34
CA GLY A 15 30.74 -86.12 41.52
C GLY A 15 30.54 -84.66 41.92
N THR A 16 31.46 -84.13 42.72
CA THR A 16 31.52 -82.70 43.06
C THR A 16 32.71 -82.04 42.34
N GLN A 17 32.65 -80.73 42.15
CA GLN A 17 33.74 -80.00 41.51
C GLN A 17 35.06 -80.17 42.29
N CYS A 18 36.11 -80.63 41.62
CA CYS A 18 37.43 -80.85 42.19
C CYS A 18 38.46 -79.84 41.64
N SER A 19 39.60 -79.67 42.31
CA SER A 19 40.64 -78.68 41.92
C SER A 19 41.25 -78.91 40.53
N GLY A 20 41.20 -80.13 40.00
CA GLY A 20 41.65 -80.48 38.65
C GLY A 20 40.52 -80.72 37.64
N CYS A 21 39.26 -80.55 38.05
CA CYS A 21 38.11 -80.83 37.20
C CYS A 21 37.88 -79.68 36.23
N GLN A 22 37.79 -79.98 34.92
CA GLN A 22 37.59 -78.96 33.88
C GLN A 22 36.52 -79.40 32.89
N VAL A 23 35.88 -78.42 32.25
CA VAL A 23 35.08 -78.64 31.05
C VAL A 23 35.70 -77.85 29.92
N GLN A 24 35.95 -78.50 28.79
CA GLN A 24 36.55 -77.92 27.61
C GLN A 24 35.64 -78.10 26.40
N ALA A 25 35.66 -77.15 25.47
CA ALA A 25 35.00 -77.25 24.18
C ALA A 25 36.02 -77.43 23.05
N TYR A 26 35.73 -78.35 22.14
CA TYR A 26 36.52 -78.63 20.95
C TYR A 26 35.67 -78.37 19.70
N PRO A 27 35.93 -77.30 18.93
CA PRO A 27 35.34 -77.12 17.61
C PRO A 27 35.65 -78.30 16.70
N GLN A 28 34.68 -78.76 15.93
CA GLN A 28 34.86 -79.87 14.98
C GLN A 28 36.03 -79.56 14.04
N GLY A 29 37.02 -80.46 14.00
CA GLY A 29 38.23 -80.30 13.19
C GLY A 29 39.37 -79.51 13.85
N SER A 30 39.19 -79.00 15.08
CA SER A 30 40.24 -78.32 15.86
C SER A 30 40.84 -79.25 16.92
N SER A 31 42.17 -79.23 17.06
CA SER A 31 42.88 -79.85 18.20
C SER A 31 43.03 -78.91 19.41
N THR A 32 42.67 -77.63 19.25
CA THR A 32 42.78 -76.62 20.30
C THR A 32 41.51 -76.61 21.15
N ALA A 33 41.67 -76.93 22.43
CA ALA A 33 40.59 -76.89 23.41
C ALA A 33 40.38 -75.46 23.93
N GLN A 34 39.13 -75.04 24.08
CA GLN A 34 38.79 -73.83 24.82
C GLN A 34 38.20 -74.21 26.18
N ALA A 35 38.85 -73.80 27.28
CA ALA A 35 38.32 -74.01 28.61
C ALA A 35 37.01 -73.24 28.80
N LEU A 36 35.98 -73.91 29.31
CA LEU A 36 34.68 -73.32 29.61
C LEU A 36 34.60 -72.91 31.07
N THR A 37 33.93 -71.80 31.33
CA THR A 37 33.64 -71.36 32.70
C THR A 37 32.51 -72.22 33.27
N VAL A 38 32.80 -72.96 34.34
CA VAL A 38 31.80 -73.73 35.09
C VAL A 38 30.97 -72.77 35.93
N ALA A 39 29.66 -72.75 35.69
CA ALA A 39 28.67 -71.97 36.44
C ALA A 39 28.13 -72.76 37.66
N SER A 40 27.96 -74.08 37.52
CA SER A 40 27.61 -74.96 38.63
C SER A 40 28.04 -76.41 38.34
N TRP A 41 28.27 -77.19 39.40
CA TRP A 41 28.62 -78.61 39.29
C TRP A 41 28.01 -79.36 40.47
N THR A 42 27.16 -80.33 40.18
CA THR A 42 26.55 -81.24 41.15
C THR A 42 26.81 -82.68 40.73
N THR A 43 26.42 -83.61 41.59
CA THR A 43 26.54 -85.05 41.29
C THR A 43 25.69 -85.51 40.11
N THR A 44 24.74 -84.68 39.66
CA THR A 44 23.81 -84.99 38.56
C THR A 44 23.81 -83.98 37.41
N ALA A 45 24.44 -82.82 37.56
CA ALA A 45 24.45 -81.80 36.52
C ALA A 45 25.69 -80.89 36.56
N ILE A 46 26.23 -80.53 35.39
CA ILE A 46 27.30 -79.52 35.24
C ILE A 46 26.81 -78.43 34.31
N SER A 47 26.74 -77.19 34.80
CA SER A 47 26.40 -76.03 33.96
C SER A 47 27.66 -75.26 33.57
N VAL A 48 27.84 -75.01 32.28
CA VAL A 48 28.99 -74.29 31.73
C VAL A 48 28.54 -73.15 30.81
N LYS A 49 29.25 -72.03 30.85
CA LYS A 49 29.00 -70.91 29.93
C LYS A 49 29.79 -71.11 28.64
N LEU A 50 29.10 -71.17 27.51
CA LEU A 50 29.73 -71.20 26.19
C LEU A 50 30.17 -69.78 25.79
N PRO A 51 31.41 -69.59 25.30
CA PRO A 51 31.81 -68.34 24.65
C PRO A 51 30.92 -67.99 23.45
N ALA A 52 30.63 -66.69 23.25
CA ALA A 52 29.75 -66.23 22.17
C ALA A 52 30.29 -66.48 20.75
N GLY A 53 31.61 -66.64 20.60
CA GLY A 53 32.26 -66.93 19.32
C GLY A 53 32.32 -68.40 18.93
N LEU A 54 31.92 -69.33 19.82
CA LEU A 54 31.93 -70.77 19.51
C LEU A 54 30.63 -71.19 18.81
N THR A 55 30.67 -71.25 17.48
CA THR A 55 29.56 -71.69 16.61
C THR A 55 29.97 -72.95 15.83
N GLY A 56 28.99 -73.69 15.31
CA GLY A 56 29.21 -74.96 14.60
C GLY A 56 29.11 -76.18 15.52
N LEU A 57 29.56 -77.33 15.02
CA LEU A 57 29.59 -78.56 15.81
C LEU A 57 30.75 -78.49 16.82
N LEU A 58 30.46 -78.76 18.08
CA LEU A 58 31.41 -78.77 19.18
C LEU A 58 31.34 -80.11 19.91
N THR A 59 32.49 -80.60 20.38
CA THR A 59 32.55 -81.65 21.38
C THR A 59 32.87 -81.02 22.73
N LEU A 60 31.94 -81.12 23.68
CA LEU A 60 32.22 -80.77 25.07
C LEU A 60 32.85 -81.96 25.76
N LYS A 61 33.94 -81.73 26.48
CA LYS A 61 34.71 -82.74 27.20
C LYS A 61 34.80 -82.37 28.67
N VAL A 62 34.24 -83.22 29.53
CA VAL A 62 34.37 -83.13 30.99
C VAL A 62 35.60 -83.95 31.39
N ILE A 63 36.49 -83.37 32.20
CA ILE A 63 37.77 -83.97 32.61
C ILE A 63 37.80 -84.03 34.14
N ALA A 64 37.97 -85.22 34.71
CA ALA A 64 38.12 -85.44 36.15
C ALA A 64 39.60 -85.32 36.61
N SER A 65 39.85 -85.17 37.92
CA SER A 65 41.20 -85.05 38.50
C SER A 65 42.16 -86.20 38.18
N GLY A 66 41.63 -87.40 37.93
CA GLY A 66 42.41 -88.59 37.52
C GLY A 66 42.60 -88.73 36.01
N GLY A 67 42.19 -87.76 35.21
CA GLY A 67 42.32 -87.79 33.74
C GLY A 67 41.23 -88.57 32.99
N ALA A 68 40.25 -89.14 33.69
CA ALA A 68 39.07 -89.73 33.07
C ALA A 68 38.22 -88.66 32.40
N THR A 69 37.65 -88.97 31.23
CA THR A 69 36.93 -87.98 30.42
C THR A 69 35.65 -88.54 29.86
N ASP A 70 34.61 -87.70 29.83
CA ASP A 70 33.36 -87.97 29.13
C ASP A 70 33.10 -86.84 28.11
N THR A 71 32.45 -87.17 27.00
CA THR A 71 32.24 -86.24 25.91
C THR A 71 30.83 -86.25 25.38
N ILE A 72 30.33 -85.07 25.01
CA ILE A 72 29.04 -84.91 24.34
C ILE A 72 29.16 -83.97 23.15
N GLY A 73 28.63 -84.38 22.00
CA GLY A 73 28.53 -83.54 20.82
C GLY A 73 27.34 -82.58 20.94
N ILE A 74 27.58 -81.30 20.70
CA ILE A 74 26.53 -80.28 20.61
C ILE A 74 26.70 -79.46 19.34
N MET A 75 25.61 -78.94 18.81
CA MET A 75 25.63 -77.91 17.77
C MET A 75 25.34 -76.56 18.38
N THR A 76 26.22 -75.59 18.18
CA THR A 76 25.99 -74.19 18.57
C THR A 76 25.76 -73.31 17.36
N VAL A 77 24.85 -72.36 17.50
CA VAL A 77 24.54 -71.37 16.47
C VAL A 77 24.81 -69.97 17.03
N ALA A 78 25.15 -69.02 16.16
CA ALA A 78 25.39 -67.64 16.57
C ALA A 78 24.13 -67.05 17.20
N ALA A 79 24.28 -66.31 18.30
CA ALA A 79 23.16 -65.53 18.84
C ALA A 79 22.63 -64.55 17.79
N SER A 80 21.33 -64.26 17.83
CA SER A 80 20.77 -63.22 16.97
C SER A 80 21.45 -61.89 17.28
N THR A 81 21.68 -61.06 16.27
CA THR A 81 22.24 -59.71 16.46
C THR A 81 21.37 -58.74 15.68
N ILE A 82 20.78 -57.78 16.39
CA ILE A 82 19.90 -56.77 15.79
C ILE A 82 20.75 -55.83 14.95
N THR A 83 20.44 -55.67 13.68
CA THR A 83 21.00 -54.64 12.80
C THR A 83 19.88 -53.76 12.25
N ALA A 84 20.04 -52.45 12.43
CA ALA A 84 19.08 -51.42 12.00
C ALA A 84 19.74 -50.46 11.00
N ALA A 85 19.13 -50.26 9.84
CA ALA A 85 19.61 -49.33 8.82
C ALA A 85 18.48 -48.41 8.33
N PRO A 86 18.66 -47.07 8.36
CA PRO A 86 19.82 -46.33 8.87
C PRO A 86 19.92 -46.38 10.41
N ALA A 87 21.11 -46.09 10.95
CA ALA A 87 21.36 -46.06 12.40
C ALA A 87 20.83 -44.79 13.11
N SER A 88 20.39 -43.80 12.33
CA SER A 88 19.75 -42.58 12.82
C SER A 88 18.77 -42.02 11.79
N LEU A 89 17.74 -41.30 12.25
CA LEU A 89 16.75 -40.60 11.43
C LEU A 89 16.74 -39.11 11.74
N ALA A 90 16.45 -38.28 10.74
CA ALA A 90 16.37 -36.83 10.89
C ALA A 90 15.12 -36.28 10.22
N PHE A 91 14.30 -35.53 10.96
CA PHE A 91 13.09 -34.88 10.49
C PHE A 91 13.22 -33.36 10.65
N ALA A 92 12.73 -32.60 9.65
CA ALA A 92 12.71 -31.15 9.67
C ALA A 92 11.28 -30.66 9.49
N TYR A 93 10.79 -29.83 10.42
CA TYR A 93 9.43 -29.30 10.44
C TYR A 93 9.47 -27.80 10.68
N THR A 94 8.69 -27.03 9.94
CA THR A 94 8.44 -25.61 10.22
C THR A 94 7.10 -25.50 10.92
N ALA A 95 7.03 -24.79 12.05
CA ALA A 95 5.79 -24.62 12.80
C ALA A 95 4.63 -24.11 11.90
N GLY A 96 3.48 -24.79 11.94
CA GLY A 96 2.33 -24.48 11.08
C GLY A 96 2.42 -25.03 9.65
N GLY A 97 3.55 -25.64 9.28
CA GLY A 97 3.76 -26.31 8.00
C GLY A 97 3.23 -27.75 7.97
N THR A 98 3.59 -28.49 6.92
CA THR A 98 3.22 -29.90 6.77
C THR A 98 4.09 -30.79 7.64
N VAL A 99 3.48 -31.80 8.27
CA VAL A 99 4.22 -32.80 9.06
C VAL A 99 5.11 -33.63 8.13
N PRO A 100 6.39 -33.86 8.47
CA PRO A 100 7.30 -34.64 7.64
C PRO A 100 6.81 -36.06 7.39
N ALA A 101 7.07 -36.59 6.20
CA ALA A 101 6.76 -37.97 5.86
C ALA A 101 7.54 -38.95 6.77
N ALA A 102 6.91 -40.07 7.11
CA ALA A 102 7.52 -41.11 7.92
C ALA A 102 8.78 -41.69 7.25
N GLN A 103 9.80 -41.99 8.06
CA GLN A 103 11.03 -42.64 7.59
C GLN A 103 11.08 -44.09 8.04
N SER A 104 11.75 -44.93 7.26
CA SER A 104 11.79 -46.37 7.49
C SER A 104 13.15 -46.84 7.99
N ILE A 105 13.13 -47.79 8.93
CA ILE A 105 14.30 -48.53 9.41
C ILE A 105 14.15 -49.98 8.97
N GLN A 106 15.17 -50.52 8.30
CA GLN A 106 15.27 -51.96 8.03
C GLN A 106 15.87 -52.66 9.24
N ILE A 107 15.10 -53.56 9.84
CA ILE A 107 15.54 -54.42 10.95
C ILE A 107 15.91 -55.78 10.38
N THR A 108 17.14 -56.20 10.62
CA THR A 108 17.71 -57.45 10.13
C THR A 108 18.37 -58.23 11.27
N ASN A 109 18.53 -59.54 11.08
CA ASN A 109 19.32 -60.40 11.96
C ASN A 109 20.65 -60.70 11.25
N SER A 110 21.76 -60.18 11.78
CA SER A 110 23.11 -60.51 11.26
C SER A 110 23.70 -61.79 11.89
N GLY A 111 22.99 -62.39 12.86
CA GLY A 111 23.30 -63.69 13.45
C GLY A 111 22.57 -64.83 12.74
N THR A 112 22.15 -65.84 13.51
CA THR A 112 21.40 -66.99 12.99
C THR A 112 20.05 -67.17 13.70
N GLY A 113 19.12 -67.89 13.09
CA GLY A 113 17.78 -68.13 13.63
C GLY A 113 16.81 -66.96 13.46
N THR A 114 15.62 -67.12 14.03
CA THR A 114 14.54 -66.12 13.95
C THR A 114 14.73 -65.02 14.99
N LEU A 115 14.71 -63.76 14.56
CA LEU A 115 14.77 -62.59 15.44
C LEU A 115 13.37 -61.97 15.57
N SER A 116 12.65 -62.32 16.63
CA SER A 116 11.47 -61.59 17.07
C SER A 116 11.89 -60.40 17.92
N TRP A 117 11.33 -59.23 17.65
CA TRP A 117 11.73 -57.97 18.27
C TRP A 117 10.52 -57.18 18.76
N THR A 118 10.75 -56.29 19.72
CA THR A 118 9.84 -55.24 20.15
C THR A 118 10.46 -53.86 19.94
N ALA A 119 9.65 -52.85 19.66
CA ALA A 119 10.11 -51.48 19.45
C ALA A 119 9.35 -50.51 20.35
N LYS A 120 10.07 -49.56 20.95
CA LYS A 120 9.51 -48.52 21.81
C LYS A 120 10.15 -47.17 21.49
N ALA A 121 9.33 -46.15 21.26
CA ALA A 121 9.77 -44.77 21.16
C ALA A 121 10.01 -44.18 22.56
N SER A 122 11.02 -43.32 22.72
CA SER A 122 11.34 -42.67 24.00
C SER A 122 10.40 -41.52 24.35
N ASP A 123 9.83 -40.84 23.36
CA ASP A 123 9.15 -39.55 23.53
C ASP A 123 7.77 -39.52 22.88
N SER A 124 6.87 -38.66 23.38
CA SER A 124 5.48 -38.54 22.91
C SER A 124 5.34 -37.94 21.50
N TRP A 125 6.32 -37.18 21.02
CA TRP A 125 6.36 -36.65 19.66
C TRP A 125 6.86 -37.69 18.64
N LEU A 126 7.26 -38.88 19.08
CA LEU A 126 7.84 -39.95 18.25
C LEU A 126 6.97 -41.21 18.30
N THR A 127 6.68 -41.78 17.15
CA THR A 127 5.84 -42.99 17.03
C THR A 127 6.44 -44.00 16.07
N VAL A 128 6.13 -45.27 16.30
CA VAL A 128 6.56 -46.39 15.45
C VAL A 128 5.33 -47.14 14.94
N SER A 129 5.38 -47.66 13.71
CA SER A 129 4.22 -48.30 13.08
C SER A 129 3.82 -49.65 13.69
N ALA A 130 4.76 -50.31 14.37
CA ALA A 130 4.51 -51.59 15.05
C ALA A 130 5.36 -51.68 16.33
N ALA A 131 4.73 -52.13 17.43
CA ALA A 131 5.42 -52.34 18.70
C ALA A 131 6.22 -53.67 18.74
N SER A 132 6.02 -54.55 17.76
CA SER A 132 6.74 -55.82 17.62
C SER A 132 6.74 -56.35 16.20
N GLY A 133 7.64 -57.28 15.89
CA GLY A 133 7.73 -57.94 14.59
C GLY A 133 8.77 -59.05 14.56
N THR A 134 9.06 -59.57 13.36
CA THR A 134 10.10 -60.59 13.13
C THR A 134 10.97 -60.18 11.95
N ALA A 135 12.30 -60.19 12.12
CA ALA A 135 13.23 -59.77 11.09
C ALA A 135 13.43 -60.86 10.00
N PRO A 136 13.70 -60.49 8.72
CA PRO A 136 13.83 -59.12 8.23
C PRO A 136 12.48 -58.41 8.12
N SER A 137 12.43 -57.16 8.56
CA SER A 137 11.20 -56.35 8.55
C SER A 137 11.51 -54.87 8.46
N THR A 138 10.59 -54.10 7.88
CA THR A 138 10.67 -52.64 7.86
C THR A 138 9.80 -52.05 8.97
N LEU A 139 10.39 -51.18 9.79
CA LEU A 139 9.69 -50.39 10.81
C LEU A 139 9.57 -48.95 10.32
N SER A 140 8.36 -48.43 10.21
CA SER A 140 8.14 -47.02 9.88
C SER A 140 8.10 -46.18 11.16
N VAL A 141 8.74 -45.02 11.12
CA VAL A 141 8.90 -44.07 12.22
C VAL A 141 8.33 -42.73 11.80
N SER A 142 7.40 -42.20 12.59
CA SER A 142 6.68 -40.95 12.33
C SER A 142 6.86 -39.98 13.50
N VAL A 143 6.85 -38.69 13.20
CA VAL A 143 6.91 -37.62 14.20
C VAL A 143 5.58 -36.86 14.28
N SER A 144 5.24 -36.37 15.47
CA SER A 144 4.07 -35.52 15.73
C SER A 144 4.54 -34.21 16.36
N PRO A 145 4.94 -33.21 15.55
CA PRO A 145 5.54 -31.97 16.04
C PRO A 145 4.51 -30.92 16.50
N ALA A 146 3.21 -31.21 16.44
CA ALA A 146 2.17 -30.28 16.83
C ALA A 146 2.32 -29.86 18.31
N GLY A 147 2.33 -28.55 18.56
CA GLY A 147 2.49 -27.98 19.91
C GLY A 147 3.94 -27.90 20.42
N LEU A 148 4.92 -28.38 19.65
CA LEU A 148 6.33 -28.18 19.99
C LEU A 148 6.79 -26.76 19.64
N ALA A 149 7.60 -26.16 20.51
CA ALA A 149 8.27 -24.90 20.26
C ALA A 149 9.41 -25.07 19.25
N ALA A 150 9.90 -23.96 18.68
CA ALA A 150 11.09 -24.00 17.84
C ALA A 150 12.30 -24.50 18.63
N GLY A 151 13.04 -25.45 18.07
CA GLY A 151 14.14 -26.12 18.76
C GLY A 151 14.52 -27.46 18.15
N THR A 152 15.54 -28.09 18.72
CA THR A 152 15.98 -29.45 18.34
C THR A 152 15.56 -30.44 19.42
N TYR A 153 14.84 -31.47 18.99
CA TYR A 153 14.34 -32.55 19.84
C TYR A 153 15.09 -33.83 19.48
N ASN A 154 15.69 -34.47 20.48
CA ASN A 154 16.41 -35.73 20.32
C ASN A 154 15.65 -36.84 21.05
N GLY A 155 15.32 -37.90 20.32
CA GLY A 155 14.65 -39.08 20.83
C GLY A 155 15.34 -40.34 20.30
N THR A 156 14.85 -41.49 20.73
CA THR A 156 15.37 -42.79 20.33
C THR A 156 14.24 -43.78 20.09
N VAL A 157 14.44 -44.67 19.13
CA VAL A 157 13.65 -45.89 18.98
C VAL A 157 14.48 -47.04 19.53
N GLN A 158 14.01 -47.64 20.63
CA GLN A 158 14.67 -48.75 21.28
C GLN A 158 14.10 -50.08 20.74
N ILE A 159 14.94 -50.86 20.08
CA ILE A 159 14.60 -52.18 19.54
C ILE A 159 15.16 -53.25 20.46
N SER A 160 14.29 -54.08 21.03
CA SER A 160 14.67 -55.12 21.99
C SER A 160 14.35 -56.51 21.44
N SER A 161 15.15 -57.50 21.80
CA SER A 161 14.87 -58.91 21.53
C SER A 161 15.49 -59.80 22.61
N THR A 162 14.73 -60.79 23.07
CA THR A 162 15.19 -61.75 24.10
C THR A 162 16.26 -62.70 23.59
N SER A 163 16.36 -62.91 22.27
CA SER A 163 17.34 -63.80 21.64
C SER A 163 18.59 -63.07 21.14
N ALA A 164 18.63 -61.73 21.24
CA ALA A 164 19.71 -60.94 20.68
C ALA A 164 20.77 -60.53 21.70
N SER A 165 22.06 -60.66 21.33
CA SER A 165 23.19 -60.34 22.20
C SER A 165 23.44 -58.85 22.40
N ASN A 166 22.99 -58.00 21.46
CA ASN A 166 23.10 -56.53 21.53
C ASN A 166 21.78 -55.85 21.90
N SER A 167 20.87 -56.57 22.56
CA SER A 167 19.58 -56.02 22.99
C SER A 167 19.72 -55.24 24.31
N PRO A 168 19.13 -54.03 24.44
CA PRO A 168 18.43 -53.29 23.39
C PRO A 168 19.37 -52.51 22.45
N LEU A 169 19.00 -52.42 21.16
CA LEU A 169 19.64 -51.55 20.17
C LEU A 169 18.88 -50.21 20.08
N SER A 170 19.60 -49.08 20.19
CA SER A 170 19.03 -47.74 20.07
C SER A 170 19.27 -47.14 18.69
N VAL A 171 18.21 -46.68 18.02
CA VAL A 171 18.27 -45.85 16.81
C VAL A 171 17.97 -44.41 17.19
N GLY A 172 18.89 -43.48 16.91
CA GLY A 172 18.72 -42.06 17.22
C GLY A 172 17.72 -41.38 16.28
N VAL A 173 16.87 -40.50 16.80
CA VAL A 173 15.94 -39.68 16.01
C VAL A 173 16.09 -38.21 16.40
N THR A 174 16.39 -37.35 15.43
CA THR A 174 16.44 -35.91 15.63
C THR A 174 15.28 -35.24 14.87
N LEU A 175 14.49 -34.44 15.57
CA LEU A 175 13.46 -33.57 15.00
C LEU A 175 13.88 -32.12 15.18
N THR A 176 14.06 -31.40 14.07
CA THR A 176 14.31 -29.96 14.08
C THR A 176 13.02 -29.22 13.78
N VAL A 177 12.57 -28.39 14.73
CA VAL A 177 11.40 -27.52 14.58
C VAL A 177 11.88 -26.10 14.34
N ALA A 178 11.68 -25.60 13.11
CA ALA A 178 11.92 -24.21 12.75
C ALA A 178 10.71 -23.34 13.11
N ALA A 179 10.98 -22.09 13.49
CA ALA A 179 9.95 -21.09 13.72
C ALA A 179 9.25 -20.74 12.39
N ALA A 180 7.95 -20.43 12.44
CA ALA A 180 7.21 -19.97 11.26
C ALA A 180 7.76 -18.60 10.81
N PRO A 181 7.95 -18.34 9.51
CA PRO A 181 8.36 -17.01 9.06
C PRO A 181 7.32 -15.95 9.46
N PRO A 182 7.71 -14.68 9.68
CA PRO A 182 6.77 -13.60 9.90
C PRO A 182 5.76 -13.51 8.75
N ALA A 183 4.50 -13.25 9.05
CA ALA A 183 3.45 -13.13 8.06
C ALA A 183 2.57 -11.90 8.36
N LEU A 184 2.60 -10.91 7.48
CA LEU A 184 1.82 -9.69 7.65
C LEU A 184 0.32 -9.97 7.43
N ALA A 185 -0.50 -9.66 8.42
CA ALA A 185 -1.95 -9.65 8.33
C ALA A 185 -2.48 -8.26 8.67
N VAL A 186 -3.31 -7.69 7.78
CA VAL A 186 -3.87 -6.34 7.93
C VAL A 186 -5.38 -6.39 7.72
N ALA A 187 -6.16 -5.80 8.64
CA ALA A 187 -7.62 -5.77 8.55
C ALA A 187 -8.23 -4.49 9.17
N PRO A 188 -9.31 -3.92 8.60
CA PRO A 188 -9.94 -4.29 7.32
C PRO A 188 -9.08 -3.85 6.11
N GLN A 189 -9.26 -4.48 4.94
CA GLN A 189 -8.54 -4.11 3.70
C GLN A 189 -9.22 -2.99 2.89
N THR A 190 -10.42 -2.57 3.29
CA THR A 190 -11.17 -1.50 2.66
C THR A 190 -11.70 -0.54 3.73
N LEU A 191 -11.58 0.75 3.46
CA LEU A 191 -12.11 1.83 4.29
C LEU A 191 -12.98 2.75 3.45
N SER A 192 -14.10 3.18 4.03
CA SER A 192 -15.03 4.10 3.37
C SER A 192 -15.36 5.26 4.30
N PHE A 193 -15.17 6.48 3.80
CA PHE A 193 -15.44 7.71 4.51
C PHE A 193 -16.47 8.54 3.75
N GLN A 194 -17.47 9.05 4.47
CA GLN A 194 -18.50 9.93 3.92
C GLN A 194 -18.33 11.31 4.54
N TYR A 195 -18.08 12.30 3.70
CA TYR A 195 -17.97 13.70 4.09
C TYR A 195 -19.07 14.51 3.43
N THR A 196 -19.66 15.42 4.19
CA THR A 196 -20.67 16.35 3.71
C THR A 196 -20.05 17.74 3.69
N ALA A 197 -19.98 18.39 2.52
CA ALA A 197 -19.28 19.66 2.34
C ALA A 197 -19.78 20.74 3.32
N GLY A 198 -18.85 21.36 4.05
CA GLY A 198 -19.13 22.33 5.12
C GLY A 198 -19.46 21.69 6.48
N GLY A 199 -19.55 20.36 6.56
CA GLY A 199 -19.72 19.61 7.79
C GLY A 199 -18.41 19.29 8.51
N ALA A 200 -18.50 18.52 9.59
CA ALA A 200 -17.35 18.00 10.32
C ALA A 200 -16.60 16.94 9.50
N ALA A 201 -15.28 16.87 9.67
CA ALA A 201 -14.46 15.82 9.05
C ALA A 201 -14.91 14.42 9.53
N PRO A 202 -14.88 13.40 8.65
CA PRO A 202 -15.24 12.04 9.04
C PRO A 202 -14.34 11.51 10.17
N ALA A 203 -14.91 10.70 11.06
CA ALA A 203 -14.12 10.04 12.10
C ALA A 203 -13.08 9.10 11.49
N ALA A 204 -11.86 9.11 12.04
CA ALA A 204 -10.80 8.23 11.61
C ALA A 204 -11.14 6.75 11.88
N GLN A 205 -10.64 5.85 11.04
CA GLN A 205 -10.86 4.41 11.15
C GLN A 205 -9.57 3.68 11.50
N ASN A 206 -9.70 2.64 12.32
CA ASN A 206 -8.57 1.84 12.78
C ASN A 206 -8.36 0.62 11.89
N VAL A 207 -7.10 0.36 11.56
CA VAL A 207 -6.63 -0.84 10.89
C VAL A 207 -5.72 -1.61 11.85
N SER A 208 -6.03 -2.88 12.08
CA SER A 208 -5.16 -3.77 12.84
C SER A 208 -4.04 -4.29 11.94
N ILE A 209 -2.83 -4.32 12.50
CA ILE A 209 -1.64 -4.89 11.87
C ILE A 209 -1.15 -6.00 12.80
N ALA A 210 -1.15 -7.23 12.31
CA ALA A 210 -0.79 -8.42 13.06
C ALA A 210 0.33 -9.20 12.36
N ASN A 211 1.11 -9.95 13.15
CA ASN A 211 1.99 -10.99 12.66
C ASN A 211 1.27 -12.33 12.84
N ALA A 212 0.77 -12.92 11.76
CA ALA A 212 0.15 -14.24 11.76
C ALA A 212 1.17 -15.40 11.79
N GLY A 213 2.46 -15.06 11.64
CA GLY A 213 3.59 -15.99 11.73
C GLY A 213 4.19 -16.01 13.13
N SER A 214 5.52 -16.09 13.21
CA SER A 214 6.25 -15.97 14.47
C SER A 214 7.32 -14.87 14.42
N GLY A 215 7.99 -14.62 15.54
CA GLY A 215 8.99 -13.57 15.66
C GLY A 215 8.40 -12.16 15.72
N SER A 216 9.27 -11.15 15.57
CA SER A 216 8.87 -9.75 15.48
C SER A 216 8.62 -9.34 14.03
N LEU A 217 7.65 -8.44 13.83
CA LEU A 217 7.37 -7.85 12.52
C LEU A 217 7.31 -6.34 12.69
N SER A 218 8.28 -5.63 12.12
CA SER A 218 8.23 -4.17 11.94
C SER A 218 7.70 -3.84 10.55
N TRP A 219 7.07 -2.69 10.42
CA TRP A 219 6.40 -2.27 9.20
C TRP A 219 6.55 -0.76 8.97
N THR A 220 6.40 -0.34 7.71
CA THR A 220 6.24 1.05 7.27
C THR A 220 4.92 1.21 6.54
N ALA A 221 4.34 2.40 6.56
CA ALA A 221 3.10 2.72 5.87
C ALA A 221 3.22 4.00 5.03
N SER A 222 2.63 4.00 3.85
CA SER A 222 2.56 5.15 2.94
C SER A 222 1.20 5.27 2.27
N ALA A 223 0.72 6.49 2.08
CA ALA A 223 -0.49 6.77 1.30
C ALA A 223 -0.13 7.35 -0.08
N ASP A 224 -0.92 7.01 -1.10
CA ASP A 224 -0.73 7.51 -2.47
C ASP A 224 -1.40 8.88 -2.73
N SER A 225 -2.26 9.32 -1.82
CA SER A 225 -3.15 10.46 -2.01
C SER A 225 -3.01 11.48 -0.89
N PHE A 226 -2.92 12.77 -1.24
CA PHE A 226 -2.71 13.86 -0.29
C PHE A 226 -3.83 14.03 0.75
N TRP A 227 -5.04 13.56 0.43
CA TRP A 227 -6.21 13.65 1.30
C TRP A 227 -6.29 12.49 2.30
N ILE A 228 -5.36 11.52 2.29
CA ILE A 228 -5.29 10.42 3.26
C ILE A 228 -4.25 10.77 4.34
N GLY A 229 -4.65 10.72 5.61
CA GLY A 229 -3.78 10.89 6.77
C GLY A 229 -3.49 9.56 7.48
N LEU A 230 -2.24 9.38 7.90
CA LEU A 230 -1.79 8.21 8.68
C LEU A 230 -1.35 8.66 10.08
N SER A 231 -1.76 7.94 11.13
CA SER A 231 -1.32 8.23 12.50
C SER A 231 0.17 7.95 12.74
N ALA A 232 0.75 7.03 11.94
CA ALA A 232 2.17 6.70 11.96
C ALA A 232 2.59 6.18 10.59
N THR A 233 3.84 6.41 10.22
CA THR A 233 4.45 5.88 8.99
C THR A 233 5.31 4.64 9.23
N SER A 234 5.44 4.20 10.48
CA SER A 234 6.12 2.96 10.86
C SER A 234 5.65 2.45 12.22
N GLY A 235 5.91 1.18 12.51
CA GLY A 235 5.60 0.55 13.78
C GLY A 235 5.99 -0.93 13.85
N SER A 236 5.47 -1.63 14.87
CA SER A 236 5.63 -3.07 15.06
C SER A 236 4.28 -3.78 15.23
N ALA A 237 4.19 -5.05 14.86
CA ALA A 237 3.01 -5.89 15.07
C ALA A 237 3.12 -6.70 16.38
N PRO A 238 2.02 -6.92 17.12
CA PRO A 238 0.68 -6.38 16.84
C PRO A 238 0.61 -4.87 17.10
N GLY A 239 -0.14 -4.15 16.26
CA GLY A 239 -0.33 -2.71 16.36
C GLY A 239 -1.58 -2.22 15.66
N THR A 240 -1.94 -0.97 15.87
CA THR A 240 -3.07 -0.32 15.23
C THR A 240 -2.58 0.90 14.46
N LEU A 241 -2.93 0.98 13.18
CA LEU A 241 -2.74 2.15 12.33
C LEU A 241 -4.09 2.86 12.19
N THR A 242 -4.18 4.12 12.62
CA THR A 242 -5.38 4.93 12.43
C THR A 242 -5.26 5.72 11.13
N ILE A 243 -6.26 5.60 10.27
CA ILE A 243 -6.36 6.26 8.98
C ILE A 243 -7.44 7.33 9.05
N SER A 244 -7.08 8.57 8.71
CA SER A 244 -7.99 9.72 8.61
C SER A 244 -8.07 10.23 7.17
N VAL A 245 -9.05 11.08 6.90
CA VAL A 245 -9.20 11.76 5.61
C VAL A 245 -9.29 13.27 5.81
N ASN A 246 -8.65 14.04 4.93
CA ASN A 246 -8.73 15.48 4.89
C ASN A 246 -9.49 15.92 3.61
N PRO A 247 -10.76 16.33 3.73
CA PRO A 247 -11.56 16.74 2.59
C PRO A 247 -11.30 18.19 2.14
N ALA A 248 -10.37 18.92 2.76
CA ALA A 248 -10.06 20.29 2.38
C ALA A 248 -9.67 20.36 0.89
N ASN A 249 -10.22 21.33 0.17
CA ASN A 249 -10.01 21.56 -1.25
C ASN A 249 -10.51 20.44 -2.19
N LEU A 250 -11.27 19.47 -1.66
CA LEU A 250 -11.97 18.48 -2.48
C LEU A 250 -13.39 18.97 -2.78
N GLY A 251 -13.71 19.11 -4.06
CA GLY A 251 -15.10 19.29 -4.50
C GLY A 251 -15.93 18.04 -4.18
N ALA A 252 -17.26 18.16 -4.28
CA ALA A 252 -18.11 16.99 -4.20
C ALA A 252 -17.67 15.93 -5.25
N GLY A 253 -17.75 14.65 -4.89
CA GLY A 253 -17.29 13.53 -5.70
C GLY A 253 -16.75 12.35 -4.91
N THR A 254 -16.43 11.27 -5.62
CA THR A 254 -15.84 10.06 -5.06
C THR A 254 -14.36 10.04 -5.39
N TYR A 255 -13.53 9.98 -4.35
CA TYR A 255 -12.08 9.90 -4.43
C TYR A 255 -11.63 8.52 -3.96
N THR A 256 -10.75 7.89 -4.73
CA THR A 256 -10.16 6.59 -4.39
C THR A 256 -8.66 6.73 -4.25
N GLY A 257 -8.11 6.15 -3.19
CA GLY A 257 -6.68 6.10 -2.93
C GLY A 257 -6.33 4.80 -2.21
N SER A 258 -5.06 4.61 -1.92
CA SER A 258 -4.54 3.41 -1.29
C SER A 258 -3.51 3.73 -0.21
N VAL A 259 -3.47 2.84 0.79
CA VAL A 259 -2.44 2.81 1.82
C VAL A 259 -1.68 1.51 1.69
N SER A 260 -0.38 1.59 1.46
CA SER A 260 0.51 0.42 1.42
C SER A 260 1.15 0.22 2.79
N VAL A 261 1.02 -0.98 3.34
CA VAL A 261 1.73 -1.42 4.54
C VAL A 261 2.80 -2.42 4.11
N THR A 262 4.06 -2.04 4.32
CA THR A 262 5.24 -2.80 3.87
C THR A 262 5.99 -3.34 5.09
N PRO A 263 6.18 -4.66 5.23
CA PRO A 263 7.05 -5.25 6.23
C PRO A 263 8.51 -4.82 6.02
N ALA A 264 9.29 -4.70 7.09
CA ALA A 264 10.74 -4.48 6.97
C ALA A 264 11.49 -5.69 6.41
N ASP A 265 10.95 -6.90 6.63
CA ASP A 265 11.45 -8.13 6.01
C ASP A 265 10.95 -8.23 4.57
N VAL A 266 11.88 -8.08 3.62
CA VAL A 266 11.60 -8.09 2.17
C VAL A 266 11.10 -9.44 1.64
N THR A 267 11.17 -10.51 2.44
CA THR A 267 10.59 -11.81 2.07
C THR A 267 9.09 -11.87 2.31
N VAL A 268 8.51 -10.88 3.00
CA VAL A 268 7.07 -10.77 3.28
C VAL A 268 6.45 -9.72 2.35
N SER A 269 5.43 -10.12 1.60
CA SER A 269 4.75 -9.22 0.65
C SER A 269 4.03 -8.06 1.36
N PRO A 270 4.09 -6.83 0.81
CA PRO A 270 3.26 -5.72 1.26
C PRO A 270 1.76 -6.00 1.10
N VAL A 271 0.95 -5.36 1.95
CA VAL A 271 -0.51 -5.35 1.84
C VAL A 271 -0.99 -3.96 1.45
N SER A 272 -1.86 -3.88 0.45
CA SER A 272 -2.49 -2.62 0.02
C SER A 272 -3.94 -2.57 0.49
N LEU A 273 -4.29 -1.46 1.14
CA LEU A 273 -5.62 -1.14 1.64
C LEU A 273 -6.27 -0.15 0.68
N ALA A 274 -7.53 -0.36 0.30
CA ALA A 274 -8.27 0.60 -0.51
C ALA A 274 -9.01 1.60 0.41
N VAL A 275 -8.89 2.89 0.10
CA VAL A 275 -9.57 3.97 0.82
C VAL A 275 -10.47 4.72 -0.17
N THR A 276 -11.76 4.81 0.16
CA THR A 276 -12.74 5.60 -0.60
C THR A 276 -13.24 6.76 0.26
N LEU A 277 -13.20 7.97 -0.28
CA LEU A 277 -13.81 9.16 0.30
C LEU A 277 -14.91 9.66 -0.63
N THR A 278 -16.16 9.69 -0.16
CA THR A 278 -17.26 10.36 -0.87
C THR A 278 -17.52 11.72 -0.24
N VAL A 279 -17.35 12.79 -1.02
CA VAL A 279 -17.71 14.15 -0.65
C VAL A 279 -19.09 14.47 -1.26
N GLN A 280 -20.08 14.69 -0.40
CA GLN A 280 -21.43 15.08 -0.80
C GLN A 280 -21.59 16.60 -0.75
N GLY A 281 -22.16 17.16 -1.81
CA GLY A 281 -22.60 18.56 -1.82
C GLY A 281 -23.88 18.76 -1.00
N THR A 282 -23.91 19.81 -0.19
CA THR A 282 -25.10 20.25 0.59
C THR A 282 -25.81 21.46 0.01
N GLN A 283 -25.18 22.14 -0.95
CA GLN A 283 -25.73 23.34 -1.55
C GLN A 283 -26.85 22.97 -2.52
N THR A 284 -28.03 23.57 -2.33
CA THR A 284 -29.09 23.57 -3.34
C THR A 284 -28.53 24.12 -4.65
N ALA A 285 -28.94 23.54 -5.79
CA ALA A 285 -28.54 24.01 -7.11
C ALA A 285 -28.62 25.55 -7.21
N GLY A 286 -27.54 26.14 -7.72
CA GLY A 286 -27.47 27.59 -7.93
C GLY A 286 -28.56 28.07 -8.86
N THR A 287 -29.03 29.30 -8.67
CA THR A 287 -29.88 29.98 -9.65
C THR A 287 -29.15 31.17 -10.23
N ILE A 288 -28.81 31.11 -11.51
CA ILE A 288 -28.32 32.25 -12.28
C ILE A 288 -29.52 33.14 -12.61
N THR A 289 -29.45 34.40 -12.23
CA THR A 289 -30.47 35.42 -12.52
C THR A 289 -30.07 36.31 -13.70
N SER A 290 -28.77 36.58 -13.87
CA SER A 290 -28.25 37.30 -15.04
C SER A 290 -26.79 36.97 -15.30
N VAL A 291 -26.39 37.13 -16.55
CA VAL A 291 -25.00 37.09 -16.97
C VAL A 291 -24.76 38.30 -17.85
N GLY A 292 -23.66 38.99 -17.62
CA GLY A 292 -23.31 40.18 -18.38
C GLY A 292 -21.82 40.37 -18.51
N ASN A 293 -21.46 41.36 -19.33
CA ASN A 293 -20.10 41.82 -19.49
C ASN A 293 -19.51 42.28 -18.14
N GLY A 294 -18.26 41.91 -17.84
CA GLY A 294 -17.61 42.21 -16.56
C GLY A 294 -17.36 43.71 -16.30
N GLY A 295 -17.38 44.56 -17.34
CA GLY A 295 -17.20 46.00 -17.18
C GLY A 295 -18.50 46.81 -17.17
N SER A 296 -19.50 46.40 -17.93
CA SER A 296 -20.76 47.14 -18.06
C SER A 296 -21.97 46.48 -17.40
N PHE A 297 -21.85 45.20 -17.02
CA PHE A 297 -22.93 44.33 -16.57
C PHE A 297 -24.10 44.19 -17.57
N GLN A 298 -23.91 44.60 -18.82
CA GLN A 298 -24.90 44.46 -19.88
C GLN A 298 -24.93 43.03 -20.45
N PRO A 299 -26.05 42.54 -21.02
CA PRO A 299 -26.25 41.12 -21.34
C PRO A 299 -25.36 40.52 -22.45
N ALA A 300 -24.66 41.34 -23.24
CA ALA A 300 -23.79 40.86 -24.33
C ALA A 300 -22.39 40.55 -23.81
N ILE A 301 -21.83 39.40 -24.22
CA ILE A 301 -20.48 38.97 -23.87
C ILE A 301 -19.63 38.74 -25.13
N ALA A 302 -18.32 38.58 -24.98
CA ALA A 302 -17.41 38.26 -26.08
C ALA A 302 -16.41 37.16 -25.71
N SER A 303 -15.81 36.53 -26.72
CA SER A 303 -14.69 35.60 -26.54
C SER A 303 -13.52 36.29 -25.82
N GLY A 304 -12.89 35.58 -24.88
CA GLY A 304 -11.74 36.11 -24.14
C GLY A 304 -12.03 37.38 -23.32
N ALA A 305 -13.30 37.62 -22.96
CA ALA A 305 -13.73 38.78 -22.19
C ALA A 305 -14.15 38.37 -20.76
N TRP A 306 -13.89 39.25 -19.80
CA TRP A 306 -14.44 39.11 -18.46
C TRP A 306 -15.95 39.21 -18.48
N ILE A 307 -16.61 38.30 -17.78
CA ILE A 307 -18.06 38.28 -17.55
C ILE A 307 -18.36 38.21 -16.06
N SER A 308 -19.53 38.71 -15.69
CA SER A 308 -20.10 38.56 -14.34
C SER A 308 -21.41 37.80 -14.42
N ILE A 309 -21.55 36.83 -13.53
CA ILE A 309 -22.71 35.94 -13.40
C ILE A 309 -23.31 36.23 -12.03
N PHE A 310 -24.55 36.69 -11.99
CA PHE A 310 -25.28 36.98 -10.75
C PHE A 310 -26.33 35.92 -10.49
N GLY A 311 -26.63 35.71 -9.21
CA GLY A 311 -27.56 34.67 -8.82
C GLY A 311 -27.67 34.46 -7.33
N THR A 312 -28.12 33.26 -6.97
CA THR A 312 -28.15 32.75 -5.59
C THR A 312 -27.53 31.35 -5.55
N ASN A 313 -26.94 31.00 -4.40
CA ASN A 313 -26.27 29.72 -4.18
C ASN A 313 -25.19 29.40 -5.25
N LEU A 314 -24.50 30.43 -5.75
CA LEU A 314 -23.45 30.29 -6.77
C LEU A 314 -22.09 29.84 -6.20
N SER A 315 -21.92 29.91 -4.88
CA SER A 315 -20.82 29.29 -4.15
C SER A 315 -21.19 29.16 -2.67
N GLN A 316 -20.39 28.40 -1.89
CA GLN A 316 -20.56 28.32 -0.43
C GLN A 316 -19.90 29.48 0.32
N ARG A 317 -18.85 30.07 -0.25
CA ARG A 317 -18.05 31.15 0.35
C ARG A 317 -17.50 32.09 -0.72
N THR A 318 -17.11 33.28 -0.29
CA THR A 318 -16.39 34.21 -1.15
C THR A 318 -14.93 33.80 -1.27
N TYR A 319 -14.41 33.76 -2.49
CA TYR A 319 -13.00 33.48 -2.78
C TYR A 319 -12.58 34.18 -4.08
N THR A 320 -11.31 34.58 -4.14
CA THR A 320 -10.70 35.19 -5.32
C THR A 320 -9.34 34.55 -5.56
N TRP A 321 -8.85 34.59 -6.80
CA TRP A 321 -7.53 34.08 -7.17
C TRP A 321 -6.43 34.37 -6.16
N GLN A 322 -5.68 33.33 -5.85
CA GLN A 322 -4.42 33.35 -5.14
C GLN A 322 -3.30 32.89 -6.09
N PRO A 323 -2.03 33.26 -5.83
CA PRO A 323 -0.90 32.78 -6.62
C PRO A 323 -0.83 31.25 -6.74
N SER A 324 -1.33 30.52 -5.75
CA SER A 324 -1.37 29.04 -5.73
C SER A 324 -2.37 28.43 -6.72
N ASP A 325 -3.34 29.20 -7.21
CA ASP A 325 -4.41 28.68 -8.08
C ASP A 325 -3.94 28.54 -9.54
N PHE A 326 -2.80 29.14 -9.89
CA PHE A 326 -2.20 29.06 -11.22
C PHE A 326 -1.22 27.89 -11.32
N VAL A 327 -1.58 26.87 -12.09
CA VAL A 327 -0.73 25.70 -12.32
C VAL A 327 0.00 25.87 -13.65
N LYS A 328 1.33 26.08 -13.60
CA LYS A 328 2.17 26.28 -14.79
C LYS A 328 1.71 27.43 -15.69
N GLY A 329 1.19 28.52 -15.10
CA GLY A 329 0.70 29.70 -15.81
C GLY A 329 -0.73 29.58 -16.36
N ALA A 330 -1.37 28.42 -16.25
CA ALA A 330 -2.75 28.23 -16.68
C ALA A 330 -3.73 28.93 -15.73
N LEU A 331 -4.77 29.53 -16.31
CA LEU A 331 -5.88 30.10 -15.56
C LEU A 331 -6.78 28.96 -15.03
N PRO A 332 -7.26 29.04 -13.78
CA PRO A 332 -8.08 27.97 -13.21
C PRO A 332 -9.49 27.95 -13.81
N THR A 333 -9.95 26.77 -14.22
CA THR A 333 -11.33 26.54 -14.69
C THR A 333 -12.31 26.23 -13.55
N SER A 334 -11.80 26.14 -12.31
CA SER A 334 -12.60 25.99 -11.11
C SER A 334 -11.90 26.63 -9.92
N LEU A 335 -12.67 27.23 -9.01
CA LEU A 335 -12.23 27.66 -7.69
C LEU A 335 -13.10 26.99 -6.65
N GLU A 336 -12.49 26.31 -5.68
CA GLU A 336 -13.21 25.73 -4.53
C GLU A 336 -14.39 24.82 -4.94
N GLY A 337 -14.25 24.10 -6.07
CA GLY A 337 -15.28 23.21 -6.61
C GLY A 337 -16.43 23.93 -7.35
N VAL A 338 -16.32 25.24 -7.58
CA VAL A 338 -17.21 26.02 -8.45
C VAL A 338 -16.59 26.09 -9.84
N SER A 339 -17.36 25.74 -10.88
CA SER A 339 -16.93 25.84 -12.28
C SER A 339 -18.01 26.48 -13.15
N VAL A 340 -17.58 27.15 -14.22
CA VAL A 340 -18.48 27.77 -15.20
C VAL A 340 -18.22 27.15 -16.56
N THR A 341 -19.29 26.83 -17.28
CA THR A 341 -19.22 26.48 -18.71
C THR A 341 -20.02 27.47 -19.54
N ILE A 342 -19.49 27.78 -20.72
CA ILE A 342 -20.14 28.60 -21.75
C ILE A 342 -20.19 27.77 -23.02
N ASN A 343 -21.39 27.40 -23.44
CA ASN A 343 -21.64 26.45 -24.54
C ASN A 343 -20.90 25.11 -24.35
N GLY A 344 -20.81 24.63 -23.11
CA GLY A 344 -20.09 23.40 -22.75
C GLY A 344 -18.56 23.54 -22.67
N LEU A 345 -17.99 24.68 -23.05
CA LEU A 345 -16.56 24.96 -22.89
C LEU A 345 -16.27 25.57 -21.51
N PRO A 346 -15.18 25.18 -20.83
CA PRO A 346 -14.84 25.74 -19.53
C PRO A 346 -14.45 27.22 -19.65
N ALA A 347 -15.02 28.05 -18.77
CA ALA A 347 -14.56 29.42 -18.54
C ALA A 347 -13.55 29.43 -17.38
N TYR A 348 -12.77 30.50 -17.27
CA TYR A 348 -11.73 30.61 -16.24
C TYR A 348 -12.23 31.47 -15.08
N VAL A 349 -12.48 30.84 -13.93
CA VAL A 349 -13.18 31.44 -12.80
C VAL A 349 -12.19 32.24 -11.95
N GLU A 350 -12.40 33.55 -11.80
CA GLU A 350 -11.54 34.48 -11.02
C GLU A 350 -12.04 34.70 -9.59
N TYR A 351 -13.33 34.94 -9.48
CA TYR A 351 -13.98 35.33 -8.25
C TYR A 351 -15.27 34.55 -8.10
N ILE A 352 -15.53 34.08 -6.88
CA ILE A 352 -16.78 33.42 -6.52
C ILE A 352 -17.32 34.04 -5.23
N SER A 353 -18.64 34.12 -5.13
CA SER A 353 -19.39 34.41 -3.91
C SER A 353 -20.77 33.77 -4.02
N PRO A 354 -21.54 33.69 -2.91
CA PRO A 354 -22.87 33.11 -2.95
C PRO A 354 -23.82 33.76 -3.97
N THR A 355 -23.55 35.01 -4.38
CA THR A 355 -24.41 35.80 -5.26
C THR A 355 -23.78 36.26 -6.56
N GLN A 356 -22.47 36.05 -6.75
CA GLN A 356 -21.75 36.52 -7.94
C GLN A 356 -20.53 35.65 -8.26
N ILE A 357 -20.31 35.38 -9.55
CA ILE A 357 -19.08 34.80 -10.10
C ILE A 357 -18.52 35.74 -11.17
N ASN A 358 -17.21 36.00 -11.18
CA ASN A 358 -16.53 36.58 -12.33
C ASN A 358 -15.69 35.50 -13.02
N ALA A 359 -15.78 35.43 -14.35
CA ALA A 359 -15.04 34.45 -15.13
C ALA A 359 -14.60 35.05 -16.47
N LEU A 360 -13.46 34.59 -16.99
CA LEU A 360 -13.02 34.90 -18.34
C LEU A 360 -13.67 33.90 -19.29
N ALA A 361 -14.46 34.42 -20.25
CA ALA A 361 -15.09 33.58 -21.25
C ALA A 361 -14.04 32.85 -22.10
N PRO A 362 -14.31 31.60 -22.55
CA PRO A 362 -13.39 30.87 -23.39
C PRO A 362 -13.14 31.66 -24.69
N ASP A 363 -11.89 31.64 -25.12
CA ASP A 363 -11.48 32.25 -26.38
C ASP A 363 -11.65 31.23 -27.52
N ASP A 364 -12.84 31.22 -28.09
CA ASP A 364 -13.25 30.34 -29.19
C ASP A 364 -14.08 31.12 -30.23
N ALA A 365 -14.19 30.59 -31.45
CA ALA A 365 -14.84 31.27 -32.57
C ALA A 365 -16.38 31.31 -32.52
N THR A 366 -17.03 30.69 -31.52
CA THR A 366 -18.49 30.64 -31.41
C THR A 366 -19.05 32.03 -31.15
N VAL A 367 -20.05 32.41 -31.96
CA VAL A 367 -20.87 33.62 -31.82
C VAL A 367 -22.35 33.26 -31.86
N GLY A 368 -23.20 34.15 -31.35
CA GLY A 368 -24.66 33.95 -31.24
C GLY A 368 -25.10 33.53 -29.83
N PRO A 369 -26.29 32.94 -29.68
CA PRO A 369 -26.81 32.52 -28.39
C PRO A 369 -25.99 31.36 -27.82
N VAL A 370 -25.43 31.53 -26.64
CA VAL A 370 -24.67 30.51 -25.91
C VAL A 370 -25.25 30.28 -24.52
N GLN A 371 -25.14 29.04 -24.04
CA GLN A 371 -25.65 28.63 -22.74
C GLN A 371 -24.58 28.77 -21.67
N VAL A 372 -24.90 29.47 -20.57
CA VAL A 372 -24.06 29.60 -19.39
C VAL A 372 -24.61 28.70 -18.30
N LEU A 373 -23.73 27.88 -17.72
CA LEU A 373 -24.05 26.97 -16.63
C LEU A 373 -22.98 27.07 -15.54
N VAL A 374 -23.41 27.21 -14.29
CA VAL A 374 -22.55 27.13 -13.11
C VAL A 374 -22.73 25.75 -12.48
N THR A 375 -21.65 25.11 -12.07
CA THR A 375 -21.70 23.88 -11.25
C THR A 375 -21.06 24.15 -9.91
N THR A 376 -21.79 23.90 -8.83
CA THR A 376 -21.32 24.03 -7.45
C THR A 376 -21.59 22.75 -6.69
N ALA A 377 -20.58 22.20 -6.01
CA ALA A 377 -20.73 20.95 -5.25
C ALA A 377 -21.44 19.83 -6.05
N GLN A 378 -21.11 19.72 -7.35
CA GLN A 378 -21.70 18.82 -8.35
C GLN A 378 -23.18 19.05 -8.71
N GLN A 379 -23.80 20.12 -8.23
CA GLN A 379 -25.13 20.52 -8.65
C GLN A 379 -25.02 21.57 -9.76
N ALA A 380 -25.63 21.26 -10.89
CA ALA A 380 -25.77 22.19 -12.00
C ALA A 380 -26.83 23.24 -11.65
N SER A 381 -26.55 24.51 -11.93
CA SER A 381 -27.56 25.57 -11.86
C SER A 381 -28.62 25.41 -12.96
N ASN A 382 -29.61 26.31 -12.99
CA ASN A 382 -30.31 26.57 -14.24
C ASN A 382 -29.33 27.07 -15.33
N THR A 383 -29.73 26.93 -16.58
CA THR A 383 -28.98 27.48 -17.72
C THR A 383 -29.53 28.85 -18.11
N VAL A 384 -28.64 29.81 -18.36
CA VAL A 384 -28.99 31.14 -18.90
C VAL A 384 -28.42 31.31 -20.29
N THR A 385 -29.24 31.80 -21.24
CA THR A 385 -28.78 32.10 -22.60
C THR A 385 -28.33 33.55 -22.69
N VAL A 386 -27.12 33.78 -23.21
CA VAL A 386 -26.58 35.11 -23.51
C VAL A 386 -26.13 35.21 -24.96
N GLN A 387 -26.04 36.43 -25.48
CA GLN A 387 -25.50 36.69 -26.81
C GLN A 387 -23.98 36.86 -26.72
N LYS A 388 -23.24 35.94 -27.36
CA LYS A 388 -21.79 36.02 -27.50
C LYS A 388 -21.45 36.64 -28.86
N GLY A 389 -20.77 37.78 -28.85
CA GLY A 389 -20.29 38.46 -30.05
C GLY A 389 -18.78 38.30 -30.26
N ALA A 390 -18.30 38.70 -31.44
CA ALA A 390 -16.87 38.88 -31.69
C ALA A 390 -16.30 40.06 -30.86
N PHE A 391 -17.14 41.07 -30.61
CA PHE A 391 -16.84 42.24 -29.78
C PHE A 391 -18.01 42.49 -28.84
N ALA A 392 -17.70 42.82 -27.60
CA ALA A 392 -18.63 43.32 -26.60
C ALA A 392 -17.85 44.33 -25.73
N PRO A 393 -17.42 45.46 -26.30
CA PRO A 393 -16.55 46.40 -25.60
C PRO A 393 -17.26 46.97 -24.38
N ALA A 394 -16.55 47.08 -23.28
CA ALA A 394 -17.02 47.81 -22.11
C ALA A 394 -15.84 48.50 -21.41
N MET A 395 -16.07 49.72 -20.96
CA MET A 395 -15.12 50.43 -20.11
C MET A 395 -15.28 49.97 -18.66
N LEU A 396 -14.19 49.70 -17.96
CA LEU A 396 -14.25 49.46 -16.52
C LEU A 396 -14.55 50.77 -15.81
N THR A 397 -15.21 50.73 -14.66
CA THR A 397 -15.54 51.91 -13.85
C THR A 397 -15.07 51.76 -12.42
N LEU A 398 -14.75 52.88 -11.76
CA LEU A 398 -14.28 52.91 -10.38
C LEU A 398 -15.45 52.84 -9.37
N ASP A 399 -16.58 53.44 -9.71
CA ASP A 399 -17.76 53.61 -8.85
C ASP A 399 -19.09 53.28 -9.56
N GLY A 400 -19.02 52.63 -10.72
CA GLY A 400 -20.17 52.39 -11.59
C GLY A 400 -20.48 53.53 -12.57
N LYS A 401 -19.79 54.67 -12.48
CA LYS A 401 -20.04 55.85 -13.33
C LYS A 401 -18.79 56.39 -14.01
N TYR A 402 -17.69 56.56 -13.28
CA TYR A 402 -16.45 57.10 -13.84
C TYR A 402 -15.56 55.99 -14.35
N VAL A 403 -15.01 56.16 -15.55
CA VAL A 403 -14.10 55.18 -16.15
C VAL A 403 -12.89 54.95 -15.23
N ALA A 404 -12.46 53.69 -15.11
CA ALA A 404 -11.19 53.35 -14.50
C ALA A 404 -10.08 53.94 -15.37
N ALA A 405 -9.51 55.03 -14.88
CA ALA A 405 -8.53 55.82 -15.60
C ALA A 405 -7.38 56.26 -14.70
N LEU A 406 -6.18 56.25 -15.29
CA LEU A 406 -4.97 56.73 -14.65
C LEU A 406 -4.32 57.83 -15.49
N HIS A 407 -3.65 58.76 -14.84
CA HIS A 407 -2.69 59.64 -15.51
C HIS A 407 -1.46 58.82 -15.96
N ALA A 408 -0.61 59.42 -16.79
CA ALA A 408 0.61 58.76 -17.27
C ALA A 408 1.60 58.35 -16.16
N ASP A 409 1.49 58.95 -14.97
CA ASP A 409 2.25 58.60 -13.77
C ASP A 409 1.57 57.55 -12.88
N TYR A 410 0.49 56.94 -13.37
CA TYR A 410 -0.34 55.95 -12.68
C TYR A 410 -1.15 56.48 -11.48
N SER A 411 -1.26 57.80 -11.30
CA SER A 411 -2.21 58.39 -10.35
C SER A 411 -3.65 58.33 -10.88
N LEU A 412 -4.64 58.30 -9.98
CA LEU A 412 -6.05 58.11 -10.35
C LEU A 412 -6.66 59.37 -10.97
N VAL A 413 -7.34 59.19 -12.11
CA VAL A 413 -8.12 60.25 -12.74
C VAL A 413 -9.52 60.31 -12.12
N GLY A 414 -9.97 61.51 -11.75
CA GLY A 414 -11.33 61.74 -11.27
C GLY A 414 -11.49 63.08 -10.56
N ALA A 415 -12.73 63.50 -10.31
CA ALA A 415 -13.00 64.66 -9.46
C ALA A 415 -12.32 64.51 -8.08
N PRO A 416 -11.86 65.59 -7.43
CA PRO A 416 -11.29 65.49 -6.10
C PRO A 416 -12.22 64.77 -5.12
N ASN A 417 -11.69 63.80 -4.39
CA ASN A 417 -12.43 62.92 -3.46
C ASN A 417 -13.48 62.03 -4.12
N LEU A 418 -13.32 61.70 -5.41
CA LEU A 418 -14.22 60.76 -6.10
C LEU A 418 -14.28 59.40 -5.38
N LEU A 419 -13.14 58.92 -4.90
CA LEU A 419 -13.03 57.65 -4.18
C LEU A 419 -12.64 57.88 -2.72
N PRO A 420 -13.39 57.32 -1.75
CA PRO A 420 -13.03 57.38 -0.34
C PRO A 420 -11.63 56.80 -0.09
N GLY A 421 -10.75 57.58 0.55
CA GLY A 421 -9.40 57.14 0.92
C GLY A 421 -8.37 57.14 -0.23
N ALA A 422 -8.74 57.63 -1.42
CA ALA A 422 -7.82 57.75 -2.54
C ALA A 422 -7.77 59.19 -3.08
N VAL A 423 -6.57 59.63 -3.46
CA VAL A 423 -6.39 60.92 -4.13
C VAL A 423 -6.73 60.72 -5.61
N THR A 424 -7.61 61.58 -6.11
CA THR A 424 -8.09 61.60 -7.49
C THR A 424 -7.95 63.02 -8.02
N THR A 425 -7.46 63.16 -9.25
CA THR A 425 -7.29 64.45 -9.92
C THR A 425 -7.95 64.45 -11.29
N PRO A 426 -8.63 65.53 -11.71
CA PRO A 426 -9.24 65.58 -13.03
C PRO A 426 -8.21 65.49 -14.15
N ALA A 427 -8.62 64.94 -15.28
CA ALA A 427 -7.79 64.92 -16.46
C ALA A 427 -7.64 66.32 -17.08
N LYS A 428 -6.49 66.63 -17.67
CA LYS A 428 -6.20 67.90 -18.35
C LYS A 428 -6.26 67.73 -19.86
N PRO A 429 -6.87 68.68 -20.60
CA PRO A 429 -6.77 68.69 -22.05
C PRO A 429 -5.33 68.59 -22.55
N GLY A 430 -5.10 67.75 -23.56
CA GLY A 430 -3.79 67.50 -24.17
C GLY A 430 -2.91 66.48 -23.44
N GLU A 431 -3.25 66.08 -22.22
CA GLU A 431 -2.51 64.99 -21.54
C GLU A 431 -2.91 63.61 -22.07
N THR A 432 -2.07 62.61 -21.83
CA THR A 432 -2.41 61.20 -22.09
C THR A 432 -2.87 60.52 -20.81
N ILE A 433 -4.05 59.92 -20.85
CA ILE A 433 -4.60 59.09 -19.76
C ILE A 433 -4.71 57.63 -20.22
N LEU A 434 -4.61 56.71 -19.27
CA LEU A 434 -4.75 55.27 -19.46
C LEU A 434 -6.17 54.88 -19.08
N LEU A 435 -6.95 54.39 -20.02
CA LEU A 435 -8.31 53.86 -19.78
C LEU A 435 -8.27 52.34 -19.81
N TYR A 436 -9.12 51.69 -19.00
CA TYR A 436 -9.21 50.23 -18.93
C TYR A 436 -10.58 49.70 -19.36
N GLY A 437 -10.58 48.55 -20.03
CA GLY A 437 -11.81 47.94 -20.54
C GLY A 437 -11.69 46.45 -20.80
N VAL A 438 -12.80 45.84 -21.23
CA VAL A 438 -12.94 44.40 -21.52
C VAL A 438 -13.72 44.18 -22.82
N GLY A 439 -13.53 43.03 -23.48
CA GLY A 439 -14.34 42.62 -24.63
C GLY A 439 -14.02 43.31 -25.97
N PHE A 440 -12.80 43.81 -26.14
CA PHE A 440 -12.34 44.47 -27.38
C PHE A 440 -11.81 43.52 -28.46
N GLY A 441 -11.84 42.20 -28.20
CA GLY A 441 -11.53 41.18 -29.20
C GLY A 441 -10.03 40.85 -29.31
N PRO A 442 -9.63 40.12 -30.37
CA PRO A 442 -8.30 39.51 -30.44
C PRO A 442 -7.16 40.53 -30.61
N THR A 443 -5.96 40.08 -30.28
CA THR A 443 -4.69 40.81 -30.44
C THR A 443 -3.88 40.30 -31.61
N ASN A 444 -2.89 41.10 -32.06
CA ASN A 444 -1.88 40.68 -33.04
C ASN A 444 -0.47 41.03 -32.54
N PRO A 445 0.38 40.04 -32.20
CA PRO A 445 0.14 38.59 -32.29
C PRO A 445 -0.94 38.11 -31.30
N ALA A 446 -1.57 36.99 -31.61
CA ALA A 446 -2.59 36.39 -30.75
C ALA A 446 -1.98 35.93 -29.41
N GLN A 447 -2.72 36.17 -28.33
CA GLN A 447 -2.34 35.79 -26.96
C GLN A 447 -2.83 34.38 -26.64
N PRO A 448 -2.15 33.65 -25.72
CA PRO A 448 -2.53 32.29 -25.39
C PRO A 448 -3.86 32.24 -24.63
N SER A 449 -4.80 31.42 -25.12
CA SER A 449 -6.07 31.14 -24.44
C SER A 449 -5.81 30.34 -23.15
N GLY A 450 -6.49 30.71 -22.07
CA GLY A 450 -6.42 30.00 -20.78
C GLY A 450 -5.08 30.08 -20.06
N GLN A 451 -4.23 31.04 -20.43
CA GLN A 451 -2.95 31.31 -19.78
C GLN A 451 -2.90 32.75 -19.27
N LEU A 452 -2.02 32.99 -18.30
CA LEU A 452 -1.68 34.33 -17.87
C LEU A 452 -1.03 35.11 -19.03
N VAL A 453 -1.59 36.28 -19.33
CA VAL A 453 -0.97 37.25 -20.24
C VAL A 453 0.01 38.10 -19.43
N THR A 454 1.30 37.97 -19.75
CA THR A 454 2.39 38.70 -19.09
C THR A 454 3.02 39.78 -19.96
N THR A 455 2.69 39.80 -21.24
CA THR A 455 3.24 40.74 -22.22
C THR A 455 2.11 41.40 -22.97
N ALA A 456 2.09 42.74 -23.01
CA ALA A 456 1.07 43.47 -23.72
C ALA A 456 1.11 43.18 -25.23
N ALA A 457 -0.05 43.09 -25.88
CA ALA A 457 -0.16 42.99 -27.33
C ALA A 457 -1.21 43.97 -27.90
N PRO A 458 -0.90 44.67 -29.01
CA PRO A 458 -1.86 45.52 -29.70
C PRO A 458 -3.10 44.77 -30.15
N LEU A 459 -4.24 45.46 -30.18
CA LEU A 459 -5.47 44.94 -30.77
C LEU A 459 -5.29 44.65 -32.27
N ALA A 460 -5.90 43.56 -32.75
CA ALA A 460 -5.90 43.22 -34.17
C ALA A 460 -6.82 44.15 -34.99
N ASN A 461 -7.81 44.75 -34.34
CA ASN A 461 -8.78 45.66 -34.94
C ASN A 461 -8.61 47.08 -34.36
N ALA A 462 -8.80 48.09 -35.20
CA ALA A 462 -8.75 49.48 -34.76
C ALA A 462 -9.91 49.80 -33.80
N VAL A 463 -9.60 50.54 -32.74
CA VAL A 463 -10.57 51.09 -31.79
C VAL A 463 -10.65 52.61 -31.98
N GLN A 464 -11.86 53.14 -31.90
CA GLN A 464 -12.08 54.58 -31.83
C GLN A 464 -12.55 54.94 -30.44
N VAL A 465 -11.84 55.83 -29.75
CA VAL A 465 -12.26 56.37 -28.45
C VAL A 465 -12.72 57.80 -28.62
N THR A 466 -13.85 58.14 -28.00
CA THR A 466 -14.36 59.51 -27.92
C THR A 466 -14.48 59.93 -26.47
N ILE A 467 -14.16 61.20 -26.20
CA ILE A 467 -14.32 61.85 -24.89
C ILE A 467 -15.10 63.13 -25.11
N GLY A 468 -16.25 63.28 -24.46
CA GLY A 468 -17.15 64.42 -24.66
C GLY A 468 -17.69 64.52 -26.09
N GLY A 469 -17.81 63.37 -26.79
CA GLY A 469 -18.20 63.31 -28.20
C GLY A 469 -17.10 63.69 -29.20
N GLN A 470 -15.91 64.11 -28.74
CA GLN A 470 -14.77 64.39 -29.60
C GLN A 470 -13.83 63.19 -29.69
N SER A 471 -13.24 62.96 -30.86
CA SER A 471 -12.26 61.88 -31.05
C SER A 471 -11.04 62.09 -30.17
N ALA A 472 -10.73 61.12 -29.32
CA ALA A 472 -9.52 61.09 -28.52
C ALA A 472 -8.49 60.21 -29.23
N LEU A 473 -7.30 60.75 -29.50
CA LEU A 473 -6.24 60.00 -30.18
C LEU A 473 -5.74 58.88 -29.27
N ALA A 474 -5.91 57.63 -29.67
CA ALA A 474 -5.35 56.48 -28.97
C ALA A 474 -3.91 56.21 -29.46
N VAL A 475 -2.92 56.51 -28.63
CA VAL A 475 -1.50 56.24 -28.92
C VAL A 475 -1.11 54.79 -28.60
N PHE A 476 -1.92 54.10 -27.80
CA PHE A 476 -1.84 52.65 -27.60
C PHE A 476 -3.25 52.08 -27.39
N SER A 477 -3.48 50.87 -27.88
CA SER A 477 -4.71 50.10 -27.68
C SER A 477 -4.39 48.62 -27.75
N GLY A 478 -4.48 47.92 -26.61
CA GLY A 478 -4.03 46.53 -26.54
C GLY A 478 -4.46 45.81 -25.28
N LEU A 479 -4.34 44.49 -25.32
CA LEU A 479 -4.50 43.63 -24.15
C LEU A 479 -3.23 43.73 -23.30
N VAL A 480 -3.37 43.97 -22.00
CA VAL A 480 -2.25 44.12 -21.05
C VAL A 480 -2.22 43.04 -19.98
N GLN A 481 -3.36 42.42 -19.68
CA GLN A 481 -3.49 41.23 -18.82
C GLN A 481 -4.63 40.34 -19.36
N SER A 482 -4.79 39.13 -18.85
CA SER A 482 -5.84 38.20 -19.32
C SER A 482 -7.21 38.87 -19.23
N GLY A 483 -7.86 39.08 -20.37
CA GLY A 483 -9.16 39.77 -20.48
C GLY A 483 -9.17 41.29 -20.26
N LEU A 484 -8.05 41.92 -19.88
CA LEU A 484 -7.94 43.35 -19.58
C LEU A 484 -7.24 44.12 -20.71
N TYR A 485 -7.92 45.15 -21.21
CA TYR A 485 -7.42 46.03 -22.26
C TYR A 485 -7.09 47.41 -21.69
N GLN A 486 -6.05 48.02 -22.23
CA GLN A 486 -5.62 49.38 -21.91
C GLN A 486 -5.62 50.25 -23.17
N PHE A 487 -6.07 51.49 -23.02
CA PHE A 487 -6.08 52.52 -24.05
C PHE A 487 -5.36 53.74 -23.53
N ASN A 488 -4.25 54.13 -24.16
CA ASN A 488 -3.58 55.38 -23.85
C ASN A 488 -4.15 56.44 -24.79
N VAL A 489 -4.96 57.35 -24.27
CA VAL A 489 -5.69 58.34 -25.08
C VAL A 489 -5.32 59.76 -24.70
N THR A 490 -5.12 60.61 -25.71
CA THR A 490 -4.94 62.05 -25.50
C THR A 490 -6.29 62.72 -25.26
N VAL A 491 -6.45 63.41 -24.14
CA VAL A 491 -7.68 64.11 -23.76
C VAL A 491 -7.92 65.28 -24.73
N PRO A 492 -9.07 65.34 -25.44
CA PRO A 492 -9.37 66.44 -26.34
C PRO A 492 -9.50 67.79 -25.62
N ASN A 493 -9.48 68.89 -26.38
CA ASN A 493 -9.75 70.21 -25.84
C ASN A 493 -11.23 70.34 -25.44
N LEU A 494 -11.52 70.10 -24.16
CA LEU A 494 -12.86 70.08 -23.57
C LEU A 494 -12.96 71.11 -22.43
N PRO A 495 -14.17 71.63 -22.14
CA PRO A 495 -14.41 72.45 -20.95
C PRO A 495 -14.25 71.63 -19.67
N SER A 496 -13.99 72.30 -18.54
CA SER A 496 -13.99 71.66 -17.22
C SER A 496 -15.36 71.05 -16.90
N GLY A 497 -15.37 69.81 -16.41
CA GLY A 497 -16.58 69.05 -16.09
C GLY A 497 -16.47 67.58 -16.49
N ASP A 498 -17.58 66.86 -16.38
CA ASP A 498 -17.64 65.45 -16.76
C ASP A 498 -17.88 65.28 -18.26
N ALA A 499 -17.08 64.43 -18.89
CA ALA A 499 -17.16 64.14 -20.31
C ALA A 499 -17.46 62.64 -20.55
N ALA A 500 -18.43 62.34 -21.41
CA ALA A 500 -18.79 60.96 -21.73
C ALA A 500 -17.68 60.25 -22.49
N VAL A 501 -17.38 59.01 -22.11
CA VAL A 501 -16.37 58.16 -22.73
C VAL A 501 -17.06 57.02 -23.47
N VAL A 502 -16.79 56.90 -24.77
CA VAL A 502 -17.30 55.79 -25.60
C VAL A 502 -16.16 55.25 -26.44
N ALA A 503 -15.95 53.94 -26.40
CA ALA A 503 -15.02 53.23 -27.26
C ALA A 503 -15.79 52.33 -28.25
N THR A 504 -15.42 52.38 -29.52
CA THR A 504 -16.08 51.65 -30.61
C THR A 504 -15.07 50.78 -31.34
N ILE A 505 -15.41 49.51 -31.55
CA ILE A 505 -14.59 48.53 -32.28
C ILE A 505 -15.49 47.59 -33.07
N GLY A 506 -15.14 47.32 -34.33
CA GLY A 506 -15.94 46.43 -35.19
C GLY A 506 -17.41 46.85 -35.37
N GLY A 507 -17.72 48.14 -35.24
CA GLY A 507 -19.08 48.68 -35.30
C GLY A 507 -19.90 48.53 -34.01
N VAL A 508 -19.33 47.99 -32.93
CA VAL A 508 -19.96 47.86 -31.62
C VAL A 508 -19.37 48.91 -30.67
N SER A 509 -20.23 49.61 -29.93
CA SER A 509 -19.83 50.63 -28.95
C SER A 509 -19.90 50.12 -27.52
N SER A 510 -19.03 50.65 -26.67
CA SER A 510 -19.08 50.46 -25.22
C SER A 510 -20.35 51.06 -24.62
N GLN A 511 -20.61 50.74 -23.35
CA GLN A 511 -21.76 51.27 -22.63
C GLN A 511 -21.76 52.81 -22.59
N THR A 512 -22.94 53.41 -22.66
CA THR A 512 -23.14 54.86 -22.50
C THR A 512 -23.22 55.26 -21.04
N GLY A 513 -23.03 56.55 -20.74
CA GLY A 513 -23.17 57.10 -19.39
C GLY A 513 -21.94 56.95 -18.51
N VAL A 514 -20.85 56.36 -19.03
CA VAL A 514 -19.55 56.33 -18.38
C VAL A 514 -18.81 57.64 -18.65
N LEU A 515 -18.25 58.25 -17.61
CA LEU A 515 -17.69 59.60 -17.66
C LEU A 515 -16.21 59.63 -17.26
N VAL A 516 -15.50 60.67 -17.68
CA VAL A 516 -14.21 61.09 -17.12
C VAL A 516 -14.30 62.56 -16.74
N THR A 517 -13.79 62.94 -15.56
CA THR A 517 -13.76 64.34 -15.14
C THR A 517 -12.56 65.05 -15.76
N VAL A 518 -12.79 66.20 -16.39
CA VAL A 518 -11.78 67.04 -17.04
C VAL A 518 -11.69 68.40 -16.34
N GLN A 519 -10.50 68.96 -16.21
CA GLN A 519 -10.26 70.32 -15.72
C GLN A 519 -9.14 71.01 -16.53
N GLN A 520 -9.40 72.23 -16.98
CA GLN A 520 -8.42 73.08 -17.69
C GLN A 520 -7.34 73.65 -16.79
#